data_AF-A0A7K9H164-F1
#
_entry.id   AF-A0A7K9H164-F1
#
_cell.length_a   1.000
_cell.length_b   1.000
_cell.length_c   1.000
_cell.angle_alpha   90.00
_cell.angle_beta   90.00
_cell.angle_gamma   90.00
#
_symmetry.space_group_name_H-M   'P 1'
#
loop_
_entity.id
_entity.type
_entity.pdbx_description
1 polymer ?
#
loop_
_entity_poly.entity_id
_entity_poly.type
_entity_poly.pdbx_seq_one_letter_code
_entity_poly.pdbx_strand_id
1 'polypeptide(L)' 'DAFDAIVVLVTGFGQSLRALHPEPHQVLVSELHRRVLLAYVRPLLQGRQLCPSAKARARLAARLGEEGRQLRELFSRL' A
#
# COMPACT_ATOMS: atom_id res chain seq x y z
N ASP A 1 -13.21 2.46 -0.03
CA ASP A 1 -12.77 1.14 -0.52
C ASP A 1 -11.71 0.57 0.43
N ALA A 2 -11.34 -0.72 0.31
CA ALA A 2 -10.34 -1.33 1.21
C ALA A 2 -8.96 -0.66 1.09
N PHE A 3 -8.61 -0.20 -0.11
CA PHE A 3 -7.40 0.56 -0.38
C PHE A 3 -7.38 1.92 0.34
N ASP A 4 -8.48 2.66 0.29
CA ASP A 4 -8.58 3.97 0.96
C ASP A 4 -8.39 3.85 2.48
N ALA A 5 -8.92 2.79 3.09
CA ALA A 5 -8.72 2.51 4.51
C ALA A 5 -7.24 2.27 4.85
N ILE A 6 -6.50 1.57 3.98
CA ILE A 6 -5.05 1.39 4.12
C ILE A 6 -4.35 2.75 4.06
N VAL A 7 -4.67 3.59 3.07
CA VAL A 7 -4.05 4.93 2.92
C VAL A 7 -4.28 5.78 4.17
N VAL A 8 -5.51 5.82 4.70
CA VAL A 8 -5.85 6.58 5.92
C VAL A 8 -5.07 6.07 7.13
N LEU A 9 -5.07 4.77 7.38
CA LEU A 9 -4.37 4.18 8.53
C LEU A 9 -2.86 4.40 8.46
N VAL A 10 -2.24 4.16 7.30
CA VAL A 10 -0.80 4.31 7.08
C VAL A 10 -0.37 5.76 7.25
N THR A 11 -1.16 6.71 6.74
CA THR A 11 -0.91 8.15 6.92
C THR A 11 -0.97 8.52 8.40
N GLY A 12 -1.98 8.05 9.13
CA GLY A 12 -2.12 8.32 10.57
C GLY A 12 -0.97 7.75 11.39
N PHE A 13 -0.53 6.52 11.11
CA PHE A 13 0.64 5.94 11.77
C PHE A 13 1.93 6.67 11.42
N GLY A 14 2.14 7.04 10.15
CA GLY A 14 3.31 7.81 9.76
C GLY A 14 3.40 9.16 10.47
N GLN A 15 2.26 9.85 10.62
CA GLN A 15 2.19 11.11 11.37
C GLN A 15 2.52 10.93 12.86
N SER A 16 2.05 9.86 13.50
CA SER A 16 2.36 9.62 14.92
C SER A 16 3.82 9.25 15.15
N LEU A 17 4.45 8.58 14.17
CA LEU A 17 5.87 8.22 14.22
C LEU A 17 6.80 9.42 14.07
N ARG A 18 6.39 10.52 13.41
CA ARG A 18 7.22 11.73 13.24
C ARG A 18 7.69 12.37 14.54
N ALA A 19 7.03 12.11 15.65
CA ALA A 19 7.43 12.60 16.97
C ALA A 19 8.67 11.87 17.56
N LEU A 20 9.08 10.76 16.95
CA LEU A 20 10.27 10.01 17.37
C LEU A 20 11.53 10.65 16.79
N HIS A 21 12.64 10.57 17.53
CA HIS A 21 13.97 10.95 17.03
C HIS A 21 14.27 10.26 15.69
N PRO A 22 15.13 10.86 14.84
CA PRO A 22 15.27 10.47 13.44
C PRO A 22 15.71 9.01 13.21
N GLU A 23 16.50 8.43 14.12
CA GLU A 23 16.94 7.03 14.00
C GLU A 23 15.78 6.02 14.18
N PRO A 24 15.02 6.02 15.29
CA PRO A 24 13.86 5.14 15.45
C PRO A 24 12.78 5.37 14.39
N HIS A 25 12.61 6.62 13.96
CA HIS A 25 11.62 6.99 12.94
C HIS A 25 11.85 6.26 11.61
N GLN A 26 13.07 6.31 11.05
CA GLN A 26 13.37 5.73 9.74
C GLN A 26 13.22 4.20 9.72
N VAL A 27 13.61 3.52 10.80
CA VAL A 27 13.45 2.06 10.94
C VAL A 27 11.98 1.67 10.97
N LEU A 28 11.16 2.41 11.73
CA LEU A 28 9.73 2.13 11.86
C LEU A 28 8.96 2.44 10.58
N VAL A 29 9.29 3.54 9.90
CA VAL A 29 8.71 3.88 8.59
C VAL A 29 9.07 2.83 7.53
N SER A 30 10.31 2.34 7.52
CA SER A 30 10.74 1.29 6.58
C SER A 30 9.98 -0.02 6.79
N GLU A 31 9.78 -0.44 8.05
CA GLU A 31 9.01 -1.65 8.36
C GLU A 31 7.50 -1.47 8.09
N LEU A 32 6.95 -0.26 8.31
CA LEU A 32 5.59 0.10 7.91
C LEU A 32 5.40 -0.10 6.39
N HIS A 33 6.29 0.46 5.57
CA HIS A 33 6.25 0.31 4.11
C HIS A 33 6.29 -1.16 3.69
N ARG A 34 7.21 -1.94 4.30
CA ARG A 34 7.35 -3.38 4.02
C ARG A 34 6.08 -4.15 4.36
N ARG A 35 5.47 -3.89 5.52
CA ARG A 35 4.25 -4.57 5.97
C ARG A 35 3.05 -4.22 5.11
N VAL A 36 2.89 -2.97 4.73
CA VAL A 36 1.80 -2.53 3.84
C VAL A 36 1.92 -3.23 2.49
N LEU A 37 3.11 -3.25 1.88
CA LEU A 37 3.34 -3.97 0.63
C LEU A 37 3.05 -5.46 0.76
N LEU A 38 3.53 -6.12 1.81
CA LEU A 38 3.27 -7.55 2.02
C LEU A 38 1.78 -7.83 2.23
N ALA A 39 1.09 -7.04 3.04
CA ALA A 39 -0.33 -7.22 3.33
C ALA A 39 -1.21 -6.94 2.09
N TYR A 40 -0.80 -6.02 1.22
CA TYR A 40 -1.52 -5.67 0.01
C TYR A 40 -1.21 -6.60 -1.17
N VAL A 41 0.06 -6.96 -1.39
CA VAL A 41 0.50 -7.80 -2.53
C VAL A 41 0.24 -9.28 -2.29
N ARG A 42 0.41 -9.79 -1.06
CA ARG A 42 0.27 -11.23 -0.78
C ARG A 42 -1.13 -11.76 -1.15
N PRO A 43 -2.26 -11.10 -0.81
CA PRO A 43 -3.58 -11.56 -1.24
C PRO A 43 -3.78 -11.53 -2.76
N LEU A 44 -3.18 -10.55 -3.46
CA LEU A 44 -3.23 -10.46 -4.92
C LEU A 44 -2.51 -11.63 -5.61
N LEU A 45 -1.43 -12.14 -4.99
CA LEU A 45 -0.66 -13.28 -5.51
C LEU A 45 -1.20 -14.64 -5.05
N GLN A 46 -1.84 -14.70 -3.87
CA GLN A 46 -2.41 -15.93 -3.31
C GLN A 46 -3.79 -16.24 -3.87
N GLY A 47 -4.56 -15.22 -4.24
CA GLY A 47 -5.85 -15.40 -4.88
C GLY A 47 -5.69 -15.73 -6.36
N ARG A 48 -6.28 -16.84 -6.83
CA ARG A 48 -6.64 -16.96 -8.24
C ARG A 48 -7.74 -15.94 -8.54
N GLN A 49 -7.39 -14.69 -8.82
CA GLN A 49 -8.36 -13.71 -9.32
C GLN A 49 -8.86 -14.19 -10.69
N LEU A 50 -9.98 -14.91 -10.67
CA LEU A 50 -10.70 -15.32 -11.86
C LEU A 50 -11.23 -14.07 -12.56
N CYS A 51 -10.49 -13.60 -13.55
CA CYS A 51 -10.93 -12.52 -14.44
C CYS A 51 -11.80 -13.15 -15.54
N PRO A 52 -13.13 -12.94 -15.53
CA PRO A 52 -14.04 -13.61 -16.48
C PRO A 52 -13.88 -13.13 -17.93
N SER A 53 -13.17 -12.02 -18.16
CA SER A 53 -12.90 -11.50 -19.50
C SER A 53 -11.58 -10.73 -19.57
N ALA A 54 -11.08 -10.54 -20.79
CA ALA A 54 -9.93 -9.65 -21.05
C ALA A 54 -10.20 -8.22 -20.57
N LYS A 55 -11.45 -7.73 -20.73
CA LYS A 55 -11.88 -6.40 -20.24
C LYS A 55 -11.82 -6.30 -18.71
N ALA A 56 -12.25 -7.34 -18.00
CA ALA A 56 -12.15 -7.39 -16.54
C ALA A 56 -10.69 -7.40 -16.08
N ARG A 57 -9.83 -8.16 -16.77
CA ARG A 57 -8.39 -8.21 -16.51
C ARG A 57 -7.71 -6.87 -16.73
N ALA A 58 -8.03 -6.17 -17.82
CA ALA A 58 -7.47 -4.85 -18.13
C ALA A 58 -7.88 -3.80 -17.08
N ARG A 59 -9.15 -3.82 -16.63
CA ARG A 59 -9.63 -2.91 -15.57
C ARG A 59 -8.94 -3.17 -14.24
N LEU A 60 -8.78 -4.43 -13.86
CA LEU A 60 -8.07 -4.82 -12.65
C LEU A 60 -6.59 -4.40 -12.73
N ALA A 61 -5.91 -4.65 -13.84
CA ALA A 61 -4.52 -4.25 -14.03
C ALA A 61 -4.35 -2.72 -13.94
N ALA A 62 -5.23 -1.95 -14.57
CA ALA A 62 -5.22 -0.49 -14.48
C ALA A 62 -5.42 0.00 -13.04
N ARG A 63 -6.37 -0.59 -12.32
CA ARG A 63 -6.64 -0.27 -10.92
C ARG A 63 -5.43 -0.59 -10.03
N LEU A 64 -4.84 -1.78 -10.15
CA LEU A 64 -3.66 -2.17 -9.38
C LEU A 64 -2.44 -1.28 -9.70
N GLY A 65 -2.30 -0.86 -10.96
CA GLY A 65 -1.26 0.10 -11.36
C GLY A 65 -1.43 1.45 -10.69
N GLU A 66 -2.66 1.96 -10.65
CA GLU A 66 -2.99 3.22 -9.99
C GLU A 66 -2.83 3.15 -8.46
N GLU A 67 -3.34 2.09 -7.83
CA GLU A 67 -3.16 1.84 -6.39
C GLU A 67 -1.65 1.72 -6.03
N GLY A 68 -0.84 1.09 -6.89
CA GLY A 68 0.61 1.04 -6.75
C GLY A 68 1.30 2.41 -6.88
N ARG A 69 0.83 3.26 -7.79
CA ARG A 69 1.31 4.65 -7.92
C ARG A 69 1.01 5.46 -6.66
N GLN A 70 -0.23 5.36 -6.15
CA GLN A 70 -0.68 6.06 -4.95
C GLN A 70 0.10 5.63 -3.71
N LEU A 71 0.39 4.33 -3.54
CA LEU A 71 1.23 3.85 -2.44
C LEU A 71 2.67 4.39 -2.53
N ARG A 72 3.25 4.47 -3.72
CA ARG A 72 4.60 5.01 -3.91
C ARG A 72 4.67 6.49 -3.53
N GLU A 73 3.68 7.29 -3.95
CA GLU A 73 3.59 8.70 -3.59
C GLU A 73 3.33 8.90 -2.09
N LEU A 74 2.56 8.01 -1.46
CA LEU A 74 2.36 8.03 -0.02
C LEU A 74 3.67 7.80 0.72
N PHE A 75 4.40 6.74 0.38
CA PHE A 75 5.65 6.37 1.04
C PHE A 75 6.77 7.39 0.85
N SER A 76 6.77 8.17 -0.24
CA SER A 76 7.76 9.24 -0.42
C SER A 76 7.48 10.48 0.44
N ARG A 77 6.28 10.58 1.05
CA ARG A 77 5.86 11.70 1.90
C ARG A 77 5.91 11.37 3.40
N LEU A 78 6.07 10.09 3.74
CA LEU A 78 6.23 9.57 5.10
C LEU A 78 7.70 9.62 5.51
#